data_AF-A0A316MYQ7-F1
#
_entry.id   AF-A0A316MYQ7-F1
#
_cell.length_a   1.000
_cell.length_b   1.000
_cell.length_c   1.000
_cell.angle_alpha   90.00
_cell.angle_beta   90.00
_cell.angle_gamma   90.00
#
_symmetry.space_group_name_H-M   'P 1'
#
loop_
_entity.id
_entity.type
_entity.pdbx_description
1 polymer ?
#
loop_
_entity_poly.entity_id
_entity_poly.type
_entity_poly.pdbx_seq_one_letter_code
_entity_poly.pdbx_strand_id
1 'polypeptide(L)'
;MRRIVLLLVTLAASYLAVYGNVTEAVTSDSLDVRVYFRQGASNIDLDFNDNGARIDSLVQRLKAMIDDSTARRIERIRLFAGASPEGSSIRNKELSERRALAIQACLHERIPQVDSLVTVEALGVDWERFIAMVETSDVPYRADVLRILVSTPPIN
;
A
#
# COMPACT_ATOMS: atom_id res chain seq x y z
N MET A 1 25.67 4.94 -8.32
CA MET A 1 24.39 5.67 -8.45
C MET A 1 23.88 5.48 -9.87
N ARG A 2 22.79 4.72 -10.07
CA ARG A 2 22.19 4.53 -11.40
C ARG A 2 20.68 4.62 -11.26
N ARG A 3 20.09 5.62 -11.91
CA ARG A 3 18.65 5.73 -12.20
C ARG A 3 18.33 4.71 -13.30
N ILE A 4 17.22 3.97 -13.22
CA ILE A 4 16.49 3.40 -14.39
C ILE A 4 15.03 3.11 -14.01
N VAL A 5 14.17 3.37 -14.99
CA VAL A 5 12.71 3.27 -15.07
C VAL A 5 12.35 1.98 -15.83
N LEU A 6 11.33 1.19 -15.43
CA LEU A 6 10.14 0.83 -16.25
C LEU A 6 9.26 -0.31 -15.68
N LEU A 7 7.96 -0.11 -15.91
CA LEU A 7 6.76 -0.96 -15.84
C LEU A 7 6.90 -2.44 -16.25
N LEU A 8 6.13 -3.33 -15.61
CA LEU A 8 5.58 -4.53 -16.25
C LEU A 8 4.38 -5.17 -15.51
N VAL A 9 3.35 -5.46 -16.32
CA VAL A 9 2.05 -6.11 -16.05
C VAL A 9 2.20 -7.63 -16.10
N THR A 10 1.41 -8.40 -15.33
CA THR A 10 1.32 -9.87 -15.52
C THR A 10 -0.11 -10.40 -15.46
N LEU A 11 -0.46 -11.19 -16.49
CA LEU A 11 -1.58 -12.12 -16.60
C LEU A 11 -0.98 -13.52 -16.79
N ALA A 12 -1.55 -14.53 -16.12
CA ALA A 12 -1.01 -15.90 -16.10
C ALA A 12 -1.45 -16.75 -17.31
N ALA A 13 -0.51 -17.50 -17.90
CA ALA A 13 -0.72 -18.80 -18.52
C ALA A 13 0.64 -19.55 -18.67
N SER A 14 0.64 -20.84 -18.35
CA SER A 14 1.77 -21.76 -18.13
C SER A 14 2.34 -22.43 -19.40
N TYR A 15 3.67 -22.68 -19.49
CA TYR A 15 4.30 -24.01 -19.71
C TYR A 15 5.86 -24.00 -19.75
N LEU A 16 6.45 -25.01 -19.07
CA LEU A 16 7.71 -25.78 -19.25
C LEU A 16 9.16 -25.17 -19.28
N ALA A 17 9.92 -25.63 -18.26
CA ALA A 17 11.31 -26.13 -18.22
C ALA A 17 12.54 -25.28 -18.57
N VAL A 18 13.35 -25.08 -17.53
CA VAL A 18 14.82 -25.23 -17.47
C VAL A 18 15.64 -24.45 -18.49
N TYR A 19 16.03 -23.24 -18.10
CA TYR A 19 17.41 -22.78 -18.24
C TYR A 19 17.88 -22.28 -16.88
N GLY A 20 18.86 -23.00 -16.31
CA GLY A 20 19.59 -22.53 -15.15
C GLY A 20 20.30 -21.24 -15.50
N ASN A 21 19.87 -20.16 -14.85
CA ASN A 21 20.76 -19.07 -14.49
C ASN A 21 20.60 -18.96 -12.98
N VAL A 22 21.72 -18.95 -12.26
CA VAL A 22 21.75 -18.34 -10.93
C VAL A 22 21.43 -16.87 -11.18
N THR A 23 20.14 -16.56 -11.26
CA THR A 23 19.67 -15.25 -10.92
C THR A 23 20.03 -15.13 -9.45
N GLU A 24 21.06 -14.35 -9.14
CA GLU A 24 21.06 -13.64 -7.87
C GLU A 24 19.66 -13.05 -7.78
N ALA A 25 18.84 -13.67 -6.94
CA ALA A 25 17.53 -13.18 -6.64
C ALA A 25 17.80 -11.82 -6.02
N VAL A 26 17.71 -10.76 -6.82
CA VAL A 26 17.39 -9.44 -6.31
C VAL A 26 15.98 -9.61 -5.77
N THR A 27 15.89 -10.16 -4.55
CA THR A 27 14.69 -10.16 -3.74
C THR A 27 14.37 -8.70 -3.51
N SER A 28 13.44 -8.17 -4.31
CA SER A 28 12.63 -7.04 -3.89
C SER A 28 11.87 -7.51 -2.65
N ASP A 29 12.50 -7.40 -1.48
CA ASP A 29 11.97 -7.81 -0.17
C ASP A 29 11.02 -6.72 0.34
N SER A 30 10.00 -6.40 -0.47
CA SER A 30 9.02 -5.37 -0.17
C SER A 30 7.99 -5.91 0.82
N LEU A 31 7.92 -5.31 2.00
CA LEU A 31 6.91 -5.62 3.01
C LEU A 31 5.64 -4.80 2.76
N ASP A 32 4.51 -5.46 2.50
CA ASP A 32 3.18 -4.83 2.41
C ASP A 32 2.34 -5.17 3.65
N VAL A 33 1.81 -4.14 4.30
CA VAL A 33 0.92 -4.28 5.46
C VAL A 33 -0.26 -3.36 5.27
N ARG A 34 -1.46 -3.86 5.57
CA ARG A 34 -2.72 -3.10 5.49
C ARG A 34 -3.22 -2.78 6.88
N VAL A 35 -3.65 -1.54 7.08
CA VAL A 35 -4.34 -1.07 8.28
C VAL A 35 -5.75 -0.66 7.87
N TYR A 36 -6.74 -1.16 8.58
CA TYR A 36 -8.15 -0.97 8.28
C TYR A 36 -8.76 0.09 9.19
N PHE A 37 -9.68 0.88 8.65
CA PHE A 37 -10.40 1.88 9.42
C PHE A 37 -11.89 1.61 9.36
N ARG A 38 -12.60 1.89 10.44
CA ARG A 38 -14.07 1.94 10.40
C ARG A 38 -14.53 3.05 9.47
N GLN A 39 -15.72 2.90 8.91
CA GLN A 39 -16.30 3.88 8.01
C GLN A 39 -16.35 5.27 8.67
N GLY A 40 -15.88 6.30 7.95
CA GLY A 40 -15.83 7.68 8.44
C GLY A 40 -14.83 7.97 9.58
N ALA A 41 -14.13 6.95 10.10
CA ALA A 41 -13.17 7.11 11.19
C ALA A 41 -11.73 7.24 10.70
N SER A 42 -10.91 7.98 11.44
CA SER A 42 -9.47 8.14 11.21
C SER A 42 -8.59 7.60 12.34
N ASN A 43 -9.17 7.24 13.48
CA ASN A 43 -8.41 6.65 14.58
C ASN A 43 -8.17 5.16 14.29
N ILE A 44 -6.97 4.68 14.60
CA ILE A 44 -6.65 3.26 14.49
C ILE A 44 -7.33 2.52 15.63
N ASP A 45 -8.22 1.62 15.26
CA ASP A 45 -8.81 0.63 16.16
C ASP A 45 -7.99 -0.65 16.04
N LEU A 46 -7.23 -1.00 17.09
CA LEU A 46 -6.32 -2.16 17.07
C LEU A 46 -7.08 -3.49 17.03
N ASP A 47 -8.33 -3.51 17.53
CA ASP A 47 -9.17 -4.70 17.57
C ASP A 47 -9.96 -4.88 16.27
N PHE A 48 -9.95 -3.88 15.38
CA PHE A 48 -10.61 -3.94 14.09
C PHE A 48 -9.74 -4.65 13.04
N ASN A 49 -10.25 -5.76 12.50
CA ASN A 49 -9.67 -6.46 11.34
C ASN A 49 -8.18 -6.83 11.50
N ASP A 50 -7.81 -7.26 12.71
CA ASP A 50 -6.46 -7.66 13.13
C ASP A 50 -5.39 -6.57 13.03
N ASN A 51 -5.79 -5.29 13.07
CA ASN A 51 -4.86 -4.17 12.99
C ASN A 51 -3.72 -4.26 14.01
N GLY A 52 -4.02 -4.62 15.27
CA GLY A 52 -3.00 -4.78 16.31
C GLY A 52 -1.91 -5.77 15.91
N ALA A 53 -2.30 -7.00 15.57
CA ALA A 53 -1.37 -8.05 15.15
C ALA A 53 -0.58 -7.67 13.89
N ARG A 54 -1.23 -6.99 12.92
CA ARG A 54 -0.57 -6.53 11.68
C ARG A 54 0.49 -5.47 11.96
N ILE A 55 0.17 -4.47 12.78
CA ILE A 55 1.10 -3.42 13.16
C ILE A 55 2.24 -3.98 14.02
N ASP A 56 1.94 -4.87 14.96
CA ASP A 56 2.96 -5.53 15.78
C ASP A 56 3.95 -6.33 14.93
N SER A 57 3.44 -7.11 13.96
CA SER A 57 4.30 -7.87 13.03
C SER A 57 5.14 -6.95 12.15
N LEU A 58 4.58 -5.85 11.65
CA LEU A 58 5.32 -4.83 10.90
C LEU A 58 6.48 -4.27 11.74
N VAL A 59 6.18 -3.87 12.97
CA VAL A 59 7.15 -3.27 13.89
C VAL A 59 8.27 -4.25 14.23
N GLN A 60 7.95 -5.50 14.52
CA GLN A 60 8.95 -6.54 14.80
C GLN A 60 9.88 -6.76 13.60
N ARG A 61 9.34 -6.83 12.37
CA ARG A 61 10.14 -7.00 11.16
C ARG A 61 11.05 -5.80 10.91
N LEU A 62 10.53 -4.59 11.04
CA LEU A 62 11.32 -3.37 10.85
C LEU A 62 12.45 -3.27 11.89
N LYS A 63 12.19 -3.60 13.16
CA LYS A 63 13.22 -3.64 14.21
C LYS A 63 14.30 -4.68 13.89
N ALA A 64 13.91 -5.89 13.50
CA ALA A 64 14.87 -6.93 13.11
C ALA A 64 15.76 -6.49 11.93
N MET A 65 15.20 -5.79 10.94
CA MET A 65 15.98 -5.24 9.82
C MET A 65 16.92 -4.10 10.22
N ILE A 66 16.55 -3.30 11.22
CA ILE A 66 17.41 -2.23 11.77
C ILE A 66 18.56 -2.84 12.57
N ASP A 67 18.28 -3.88 13.37
CA ASP A 67 19.26 -4.53 14.22
C ASP A 67 20.28 -5.36 13.38
N ASP A 68 19.83 -6.01 12.30
CA ASP A 68 20.66 -6.75 11.32
C ASP A 68 21.34 -5.84 10.26
N SER A 69 21.73 -4.63 10.68
CA SER A 69 22.25 -3.54 9.83
C SER A 69 23.46 -3.89 8.95
N THR A 70 24.11 -5.04 9.17
CA THR A 70 25.25 -5.51 8.37
C THR A 70 24.87 -6.12 7.03
N ALA A 71 23.64 -6.60 6.88
CA ALA A 71 23.20 -7.32 5.67
C ALA A 71 22.15 -6.56 4.85
N ARG A 72 21.30 -5.73 5.49
CA ARG A 72 20.15 -5.08 4.86
C ARG A 72 19.94 -3.66 5.39
N ARG A 73 19.46 -2.76 4.52
CA ARG A 73 19.09 -1.38 4.90
C ARG A 73 17.70 -1.07 4.36
N ILE A 74 16.85 -0.48 5.22
CA ILE A 74 15.55 0.04 4.79
C ILE A 74 15.78 1.31 3.95
N GLU A 75 15.34 1.29 2.70
CA GLU A 75 15.48 2.45 1.80
C GLU A 75 14.39 3.50 2.01
N ARG A 76 13.13 3.05 2.15
CA ARG A 76 11.95 3.91 2.30
C ARG A 76 10.79 3.15 2.91
N ILE A 77 9.95 3.86 3.66
CA ILE A 77 8.63 3.40 4.09
C ILE A 77 7.59 4.32 3.45
N ARG A 78 6.69 3.75 2.64
CA ARG A 78 5.63 4.53 1.98
C ARG A 78 4.30 4.24 2.65
N LEU A 79 3.67 5.28 3.18
CA LEU A 79 2.35 5.21 3.78
C LEU A 79 1.33 5.79 2.81
N PHE A 80 0.41 4.94 2.38
CA PHE A 80 -0.72 5.33 1.58
C PHE A 80 -1.99 5.19 2.41
N ALA A 81 -2.83 6.21 2.40
CA ALA A 81 -4.16 6.13 3.01
C ALA A 81 -5.21 6.60 2.03
N GLY A 82 -6.32 5.86 1.98
CA GLY A 82 -7.49 6.18 1.18
C GLY A 82 -8.76 6.31 2.03
N ALA A 83 -9.80 6.83 1.40
CA ALA A 83 -11.17 6.89 1.86
C ALA A 83 -12.06 6.16 0.86
N SER A 84 -13.15 5.61 1.38
CA SER A 84 -14.22 5.08 0.53
C SER A 84 -14.94 6.26 -0.15
N PRO A 85 -15.63 6.04 -1.29
CA PRO A 85 -16.15 7.12 -2.13
C PRO A 85 -17.39 7.84 -1.59
N GLU A 86 -17.73 7.71 -0.31
CA GLU A 86 -18.93 8.35 0.24
C GLU A 86 -18.69 9.83 0.55
N GLY A 87 -19.58 10.70 0.06
CA GLY A 87 -19.52 12.14 0.31
C GLY A 87 -18.69 12.90 -0.74
N SER A 88 -18.15 14.06 -0.36
CA SER A 88 -17.40 14.92 -1.28
C SER A 88 -15.93 14.53 -1.36
N SER A 89 -15.28 14.81 -2.50
CA SER A 89 -13.84 14.57 -2.68
C SER A 89 -13.00 15.29 -1.61
N ILE A 90 -13.36 16.52 -1.25
CA ILE A 90 -12.75 17.29 -0.15
C ILE A 90 -12.78 16.51 1.17
N ARG A 91 -13.95 15.97 1.55
CA ARG A 91 -14.08 15.19 2.81
C ARG A 91 -13.28 13.90 2.76
N ASN A 92 -13.24 13.23 1.61
CA ASN A 92 -12.48 12.01 1.43
C ASN A 92 -10.97 12.26 1.46
N LYS A 93 -10.52 13.38 0.90
CA LYS A 93 -9.14 13.84 0.99
C LYS A 93 -8.75 14.09 2.44
N GLU A 94 -9.50 14.91 3.17
CA GLU A 94 -9.25 15.17 4.60
C GLU A 94 -9.25 13.89 5.44
N LEU A 95 -10.19 12.97 5.20
CA LEU A 95 -10.26 11.70 5.91
C LEU A 95 -9.03 10.84 5.64
N SER A 96 -8.61 10.77 4.37
CA SER A 96 -7.42 10.02 3.98
C SER A 96 -6.15 10.60 4.62
N GLU A 97 -6.01 11.93 4.71
CA GLU A 97 -4.89 12.61 5.36
C GLU A 97 -4.82 12.27 6.85
N ARG A 98 -5.95 12.39 7.56
CA ARG A 98 -6.02 12.06 8.99
C ARG A 98 -5.65 10.60 9.26
N ARG A 99 -6.06 9.68 8.40
CA ARG A 99 -5.68 8.25 8.49
C ARG A 99 -4.18 8.04 8.28
N ALA A 100 -3.61 8.70 7.27
CA ALA A 100 -2.18 8.61 6.98
C ALA A 100 -1.34 9.11 8.17
N LEU A 101 -1.73 10.25 8.75
CA LEU A 101 -1.11 10.82 9.95
C LEU A 101 -1.26 9.92 11.17
N ALA A 102 -2.41 9.26 11.35
CA ALA A 102 -2.62 8.31 12.45
C ALA A 102 -1.67 7.10 12.35
N ILE A 103 -1.44 6.58 11.14
CA ILE A 103 -0.47 5.49 10.92
C ILE A 103 0.96 5.99 11.17
N GLN A 104 1.30 7.18 10.69
CA GLN A 104 2.61 7.77 10.92
C GLN A 104 2.89 7.96 12.41
N ALA A 105 1.94 8.51 13.18
CA ALA A 105 2.04 8.66 14.63
C ALA A 105 2.22 7.30 15.33
N CYS A 106 1.46 6.29 14.93
CA CYS A 106 1.59 4.93 15.47
C CYS A 106 2.98 4.33 15.23
N LEU A 107 3.58 4.56 14.04
CA LEU A 107 4.94 4.13 13.75
C LEU A 107 5.99 4.92 14.54
N HIS A 108 5.85 6.25 14.61
CA HIS A 108 6.73 7.13 15.37
C HIS A 108 6.82 6.70 16.84
N GLU A 109 5.68 6.42 17.48
CA GLU A 109 5.62 5.97 18.87
C GLU A 109 6.36 4.64 19.11
N ARG A 110 6.44 3.77 18.11
CA ARG A 110 6.96 2.40 18.24
C ARG A 110 8.38 2.22 17.73
N ILE A 111 8.77 3.00 16.71
CA ILE A 111 10.06 2.95 16.02
C ILE A 111 10.44 4.35 15.48
N PRO A 112 10.77 5.32 16.34
CA PRO A 112 11.06 6.69 15.88
C PRO A 112 12.27 6.78 14.93
N GLN A 113 13.15 5.76 14.91
CA GLN A 113 14.32 5.72 14.03
C GLN A 113 13.96 5.71 12.55
N VAL A 114 12.74 5.29 12.17
CA VAL A 114 12.33 5.21 10.77
C VAL A 114 11.66 6.47 10.23
N ASP A 115 11.42 7.50 11.06
CA ASP A 115 10.67 8.69 10.65
C ASP A 115 11.25 9.37 9.41
N SER A 116 12.58 9.47 9.34
CA SER A 116 13.30 10.05 8.18
C SER A 116 13.12 9.26 6.87
N LEU A 117 12.66 8.01 6.96
CA LEU A 117 12.41 7.12 5.83
C LEU A 117 10.94 7.11 5.41
N VAL A 118 10.04 7.68 6.23
CA VAL A 118 8.59 7.65 6.00
C VAL A 118 8.19 8.77 5.04
N THR A 119 7.51 8.38 3.96
CA THR A 119 6.80 9.30 3.08
C THR A 119 5.30 9.01 3.17
N VAL A 120 4.50 10.05 3.33
CA VAL A 120 3.05 9.95 3.50
C VAL A 120 2.34 10.47 2.27
N GLU A 121 1.38 9.71 1.78
CA GLU A 121 0.52 10.09 0.68
C GLU A 121 -0.94 9.80 1.02
N ALA A 122 -1.75 10.86 0.99
CA ALA A 122 -3.18 10.80 1.20
C ALA A 122 -3.87 10.80 -0.16
N LEU A 123 -4.55 9.71 -0.51
CA LEU A 123 -5.05 9.49 -1.86
C LEU A 123 -6.47 10.05 -2.07
N GLY A 124 -7.13 10.53 -1.02
CA GLY A 124 -8.58 10.74 -1.07
C GLY A 124 -9.26 9.41 -1.36
N VAL A 125 -10.10 9.36 -2.39
CA VAL A 125 -10.55 8.07 -2.92
C VAL A 125 -9.46 7.54 -3.86
N ASP A 126 -8.92 6.36 -3.57
CA ASP A 126 -7.88 5.72 -4.38
C ASP A 126 -8.48 5.09 -5.66
N TRP A 127 -8.88 5.97 -6.58
CA TRP A 127 -9.52 5.60 -7.84
C TRP A 127 -8.59 4.85 -8.77
N GLU A 128 -7.30 5.19 -8.79
CA GLU A 128 -6.30 4.51 -9.61
C GLU A 128 -6.18 3.03 -9.21
N ARG A 129 -6.04 2.75 -7.91
CA ARG A 129 -6.00 1.37 -7.42
C ARG A 129 -7.34 0.67 -7.61
N PHE A 130 -8.46 1.35 -7.44
CA PHE A 130 -9.78 0.75 -7.68
C PHE A 130 -9.92 0.31 -9.14
N ILE A 131 -9.55 1.15 -10.10
CA ILE A 131 -9.54 0.82 -11.53
C ILE A 131 -8.64 -0.40 -11.77
N ALA A 132 -7.40 -0.39 -11.29
CA ALA A 132 -6.47 -1.50 -11.46
C ALA A 132 -6.99 -2.82 -10.83
N MET A 133 -7.68 -2.75 -9.69
CA MET A 133 -8.31 -3.90 -9.06
C MET A 133 -9.46 -4.45 -9.92
N VAL A 134 -10.32 -3.59 -10.46
CA VAL A 134 -11.41 -4.01 -11.34
C VAL A 134 -10.85 -4.62 -12.63
N GLU A 135 -9.83 -3.99 -13.22
CA GLU A 135 -9.16 -4.47 -14.43
C GLU A 135 -8.58 -5.88 -14.28
N THR A 136 -8.12 -6.25 -13.09
CA THR A 136 -7.49 -7.56 -12.84
C THR A 136 -8.41 -8.59 -12.18
N SER A 137 -9.66 -8.23 -11.88
CA SER A 137 -10.62 -9.09 -11.19
C SER A 137 -11.58 -9.82 -12.14
N ASP A 138 -12.18 -10.92 -11.68
CA ASP A 138 -13.23 -11.65 -12.38
C ASP A 138 -14.65 -11.22 -11.93
N VAL A 139 -14.82 -9.97 -11.49
CA VAL A 139 -16.11 -9.48 -11.00
C VAL A 139 -17.16 -9.46 -12.12
N PRO A 140 -18.42 -9.82 -11.83
CA PRO A 140 -19.52 -9.62 -12.78
C PRO A 140 -19.58 -8.17 -13.23
N TYR A 141 -19.98 -7.95 -14.50
CA TYR A 141 -20.12 -6.61 -15.09
C TYR A 141 -18.83 -5.78 -15.14
N ARG A 142 -17.64 -6.39 -15.06
CA ARG A 142 -16.33 -5.69 -15.16
C ARG A 142 -16.27 -4.67 -16.30
N ALA A 143 -16.72 -5.04 -17.50
CA ALA A 143 -16.70 -4.15 -18.66
C ALA A 143 -17.60 -2.92 -18.47
N ASP A 144 -18.76 -3.08 -17.85
CA ASP A 144 -19.68 -1.99 -17.56
C ASP A 144 -19.12 -1.06 -16.49
N VAL A 145 -18.51 -1.62 -15.43
CA VAL A 145 -17.85 -0.84 -14.37
C VAL A 145 -16.72 0.01 -14.95
N LEU A 146 -15.82 -0.58 -15.75
CA LEU A 146 -14.72 0.16 -16.39
C LEU A 146 -15.25 1.23 -17.34
N ARG A 147 -16.32 0.96 -18.09
CA ARG A 147 -16.96 1.95 -18.95
C ARG A 147 -17.46 3.15 -18.15
N ILE A 148 -18.13 2.92 -17.01
CA ILE A 148 -18.62 3.99 -16.14
C ILE A 148 -17.45 4.85 -15.63
N LEU A 149 -16.38 4.21 -15.15
CA LEU A 149 -15.20 4.92 -14.63
C LEU A 149 -14.51 5.79 -15.70
N VAL A 150 -14.55 5.38 -16.98
CA VAL A 150 -14.04 6.19 -18.09
C VAL A 150 -15.01 7.32 -18.47
N SER A 151 -16.32 7.05 -18.51
CA SER A 151 -17.33 8.04 -18.94
C SER A 151 -17.66 9.09 -17.88
N THR A 152 -17.40 8.78 -16.60
CA THR A 152 -17.62 9.66 -15.46
C THR A 152 -16.34 9.68 -14.65
N PRO A 153 -15.33 10.45 -15.10
CA PRO A 153 -14.04 10.45 -14.44
C PRO A 153 -14.20 10.91 -12.99
N PRO A 154 -13.52 10.24 -12.04
CA PRO A 154 -13.64 10.60 -10.65
C PRO A 154 -13.09 12.00 -10.35
N ILE A 155 -13.70 12.68 -9.38
CA ILE A 155 -13.25 13.97 -8.88
C ILE A 155 -12.22 13.71 -7.75
N ASN A 156 -11.02 14.27 -7.88
CA ASN A 156 -9.99 14.26 -6.83
C ASN A 156 -10.18 15.38 -5.81
#